data_AF-A0A1C7MB22-F1
#
_entry.id   AF-A0A1C7MB22-F1
#
_cell.length_a   1.000
_cell.length_b   1.000
_cell.length_c   1.000
_cell.angle_alpha   90.00
_cell.angle_beta   90.00
_cell.angle_gamma   90.00
#
_symmetry.space_group_name_H-M   'P 1'
#
loop_
_entity.id
_entity.type
_entity.pdbx_description
1 polymer ?
#
loop_
_entity_poly.entity_id
_entity_poly.type
_entity_poly.pdbx_seq_one_letter_code
_entity_poly.pdbx_strand_id
1 'polypeptide(L)'
;MSALTGTVGTLRKAETVSMEAVEEDQSEEIEALMSTFDIEDRQSIDLDYLRAPPESAKQQKVDYARFSENLKKASENVVLIGTHEEYNRLWRQFKEFTARLGYVKQPDDIETYGKNVPAAFPQWISIWIMDK
;
A
#
# COMPACT_ATOMS: atom_id res chain seq x y z
N MET A 1 -22.47 -6.13 -46.98
CA MET A 1 -22.96 -5.45 -45.76
C MET A 1 -22.06 -5.77 -44.55
N SER A 2 -20.77 -5.41 -44.58
CA SER A 2 -19.82 -5.77 -43.50
C SER A 2 -19.08 -4.58 -42.90
N ALA A 3 -19.10 -3.40 -43.54
CA ALA A 3 -18.44 -2.21 -43.03
C ALA A 3 -19.23 -1.53 -41.89
N LEU A 4 -20.56 -1.44 -42.03
CA LEU A 4 -21.44 -0.72 -41.09
C LEU A 4 -21.40 -1.32 -39.67
N THR A 5 -21.31 -2.64 -39.55
CA THR A 5 -21.25 -3.36 -38.26
C THR A 5 -19.92 -3.13 -37.54
N GLY A 6 -18.83 -2.96 -38.29
CA GLY A 6 -17.52 -2.62 -37.73
C GLY A 6 -17.49 -1.19 -37.19
N THR A 7 -18.02 -0.23 -37.94
CA THR A 7 -18.05 1.19 -37.55
C THR A 7 -18.89 1.44 -36.30
N VAL A 8 -20.04 0.76 -36.17
CA VAL A 8 -20.91 0.86 -34.98
C VAL A 8 -20.24 0.25 -33.75
N GLY A 9 -19.47 -0.83 -33.91
CA GLY A 9 -18.69 -1.42 -32.81
C GLY A 9 -17.57 -0.51 -32.30
N THR A 10 -16.92 0.24 -33.19
CA THR A 10 -15.91 1.24 -32.80
C THR A 10 -16.53 2.48 -32.16
N LEU A 11 -17.68 2.95 -32.65
CA LEU A 11 -18.43 4.07 -32.06
C LEU A 11 -18.88 3.77 -30.63
N ARG A 12 -19.37 2.55 -30.38
CA ARG A 12 -19.80 2.12 -29.04
C ARG A 12 -18.65 2.03 -28.03
N LYS A 13 -17.44 1.65 -28.49
CA LYS A 13 -16.24 1.67 -27.65
C LYS A 13 -15.78 3.09 -27.33
N ALA A 14 -15.89 4.01 -28.31
CA ALA A 14 -15.57 5.42 -28.11
C ALA A 14 -16.56 6.14 -27.18
N GLU A 15 -17.84 5.73 -27.18
CA GLU A 15 -18.89 6.27 -26.30
C GLU A 15 -18.70 5.88 -24.81
N THR A 16 -17.85 4.89 -24.52
CA THR A 16 -17.59 4.43 -23.14
C THR A 16 -16.37 5.10 -22.51
N VAL A 17 -15.68 6.00 -23.23
CA VAL A 17 -14.59 6.79 -22.65
C VAL A 17 -15.21 7.99 -21.94
N SER A 18 -15.24 7.93 -20.61
CA SER A 18 -15.67 9.07 -19.79
C SER A 18 -14.73 10.24 -20.00
N MET A 19 -15.27 11.46 -20.06
CA MET A 19 -14.45 12.68 -20.15
C MET A 19 -13.49 12.80 -18.95
N GLU A 20 -13.91 12.26 -17.79
CA GLU A 20 -13.09 12.12 -16.59
C GLU A 20 -11.85 11.25 -16.79
N ALA A 21 -11.98 10.14 -17.55
CA ALA A 21 -10.83 9.27 -17.85
C ALA A 21 -9.83 9.94 -18.80
N VAL A 22 -10.29 10.83 -19.68
CA VAL A 22 -9.41 11.62 -20.55
C VAL A 22 -8.68 12.70 -19.75
N GLU A 23 -9.37 13.34 -18.80
CA GLU A 23 -8.78 14.34 -17.92
C GLU A 23 -7.74 13.72 -16.99
N GLU A 24 -8.01 12.53 -16.45
CA GLU A 24 -7.07 11.77 -15.61
C GLU A 24 -5.81 11.40 -16.41
N ASP A 25 -5.94 10.74 -17.56
CA ASP A 25 -4.80 10.39 -18.42
C ASP A 25 -3.95 11.63 -18.79
N GLN A 26 -4.61 12.75 -19.11
CA GLN A 26 -3.91 14.00 -19.42
C GLN A 26 -3.18 14.59 -18.22
N SER A 27 -3.77 14.51 -17.03
CA SER A 27 -3.14 14.98 -15.81
C SER A 27 -1.91 14.15 -15.45
N GLU A 28 -1.98 12.83 -15.59
CA GLU A 28 -0.85 11.93 -15.37
C GLU A 28 0.30 12.20 -16.35
N GLU A 29 -0.01 12.43 -17.64
CA GLU A 29 1.00 12.76 -18.64
C GLU A 29 1.70 14.08 -18.34
N ILE A 30 0.96 15.11 -17.91
CA ILE A 30 1.52 16.41 -17.52
C ILE A 30 2.43 16.25 -16.29
N GLU A 31 2.01 15.49 -15.28
CA GLU A 31 2.82 15.23 -14.09
C GLU A 31 4.11 14.49 -14.43
N ALA A 32 4.06 13.51 -15.32
CA ALA A 32 5.24 12.78 -15.80
C ALA A 32 6.23 13.70 -16.54
N LEU A 33 5.70 14.62 -17.37
CA LEU A 33 6.52 15.59 -18.08
C LEU A 33 7.17 16.61 -17.13
N MET A 34 6.41 17.12 -16.16
CA MET A 34 6.95 18.04 -15.14
C MET A 34 8.04 17.37 -14.28
N SER A 35 7.83 16.12 -13.89
CA SER A 35 8.83 15.31 -13.18
C SER A 35 10.13 15.17 -13.99
N THR A 36 10.02 15.04 -15.31
CA THR A 36 11.19 14.95 -16.20
C THR A 36 11.97 16.26 -16.21
N PHE A 37 11.30 17.41 -16.32
CA PHE A 37 11.97 18.71 -16.26
C PHE A 37 12.65 18.97 -14.91
N ASP A 38 12.00 18.61 -13.80
CA ASP A 38 12.59 18.74 -12.47
C ASP A 38 13.88 17.90 -12.32
N ILE A 39 13.91 16.72 -12.94
CA ILE A 39 15.08 15.85 -12.97
C ILE A 39 16.20 16.48 -13.81
N GLU A 40 15.89 16.98 -15.01
CA GLU A 40 16.85 17.62 -15.89
C GLU A 40 17.46 18.88 -15.28
N ASP A 41 16.63 19.73 -14.66
CA ASP A 41 17.06 20.94 -13.96
C ASP A 41 18.03 20.58 -12.83
N ARG A 42 17.69 19.57 -12.02
CA ARG A 42 18.57 19.11 -10.93
C ARG A 42 19.86 18.49 -11.46
N GLN A 43 19.80 17.75 -12.56
CA GLN A 43 20.97 17.16 -13.19
C GLN A 43 21.89 18.20 -13.84
N SER A 44 21.35 19.33 -14.29
CA SER A 44 22.13 20.45 -14.82
C SER A 44 22.96 21.17 -13.74
N ILE A 45 22.46 21.17 -12.50
CA ILE A 45 23.14 21.75 -11.33
C ILE A 45 24.10 20.73 -10.70
N ASP A 46 23.68 19.47 -10.63
CA ASP A 46 24.45 18.35 -10.07
C ASP A 46 24.50 17.19 -11.07
N LEU A 47 25.63 17.07 -11.78
CA LEU A 47 25.88 16.01 -12.77
C LEU A 47 25.78 14.60 -12.16
N ASP A 48 25.91 14.46 -10.83
CA ASP A 48 25.85 13.20 -10.11
C ASP A 48 24.46 12.90 -9.51
N TYR A 49 23.44 13.74 -9.74
CA TYR A 49 22.07 13.62 -9.16
C TYR A 49 21.40 12.25 -9.40
N LEU A 50 21.63 11.64 -10.57
CA LEU A 50 21.12 10.30 -10.93
C LEU A 50 22.23 9.25 -11.06
N ARG A 51 23.43 9.51 -10.56
CA ARG A 51 24.54 8.58 -10.71
C ARG A 51 24.22 7.27 -10.00
N ALA A 52 24.21 6.17 -10.74
CA ALA A 52 24.18 4.84 -10.16
C ALA A 52 25.33 4.72 -9.14
N PRO A 53 25.08 4.23 -7.91
CA PRO A 53 26.12 4.13 -6.89
C PRO A 53 27.29 3.30 -7.44
N PRO A 54 28.55 3.71 -7.18
CA PRO A 54 29.72 3.04 -7.74
C PRO A 54 29.72 1.55 -7.37
N GLU A 55 29.95 0.68 -8.35
CA GLU A 55 29.93 -0.79 -8.23
C GLU A 55 30.90 -1.34 -7.16
N SER A 56 31.84 -0.53 -6.68
CA SER A 56 32.85 -0.88 -5.69
C SER A 56 32.52 -0.47 -4.26
N ALA A 57 31.29 -0.05 -3.96
CA ALA A 57 30.86 0.15 -2.59
C ALA A 57 30.86 -1.21 -1.87
N LYS A 58 32.02 -1.57 -1.29
CA LYS A 58 32.14 -2.68 -0.34
C LYS A 58 30.95 -2.57 0.60
N GLN A 59 30.05 -3.55 0.55
CA GLN A 59 28.88 -3.60 1.42
C GLN A 59 29.36 -3.30 2.83
N GLN A 60 29.02 -2.11 3.30
CA GLN A 60 29.40 -1.67 4.63
C GLN A 60 28.84 -2.73 5.55
N LYS A 61 29.70 -3.46 6.29
CA LYS A 61 29.24 -4.45 7.27
C LYS A 61 28.33 -3.69 8.23
N VAL A 62 27.03 -3.80 8.01
CA VAL A 62 26.02 -3.12 8.81
C VAL A 62 26.17 -3.71 10.20
N ASP A 63 26.54 -2.87 11.14
CA ASP A 63 26.54 -3.25 12.54
C ASP A 63 25.08 -3.37 12.97
N TYR A 64 24.55 -4.59 12.84
CA TYR A 64 23.15 -4.91 13.12
C TYR A 64 22.73 -4.53 14.54
N ALA A 65 23.66 -4.52 15.50
CA ALA A 65 23.35 -4.10 16.87
C ALA A 65 23.04 -2.59 16.90
N ARG A 66 23.89 -1.78 16.27
CA ARG A 66 23.69 -0.34 16.18
C ARG A 66 22.48 0.03 15.30
N PHE A 67 22.25 -0.72 14.23
CA PHE A 67 21.08 -0.53 13.37
C PHE A 67 19.77 -0.87 14.11
N SER A 68 19.75 -1.95 14.89
CA SER A 68 18.60 -2.32 15.73
C SER A 68 18.33 -1.28 16.83
N GLU A 69 19.36 -0.72 17.44
CA GLU A 69 19.22 0.32 18.46
C GLU A 69 18.68 1.63 17.86
N ASN A 70 19.21 2.03 16.69
CA ASN A 70 18.71 3.17 15.94
C ASN A 70 17.26 2.97 15.47
N LEU A 71 16.90 1.77 15.00
CA LEU A 71 15.53 1.43 14.64
C LEU A 71 14.60 1.52 15.84
N LYS A 72 15.01 0.99 16.99
CA LYS A 72 14.22 1.06 18.23
C LYS A 72 13.95 2.51 18.62
N LYS A 73 15.00 3.35 18.62
CA LYS A 73 14.92 4.78 18.95
C LYS A 73 14.10 5.59 17.92
N ALA A 74 14.21 5.25 16.64
CA ALA A 74 13.40 5.87 15.58
C ALA A 74 11.93 5.45 15.69
N SER A 75 11.66 4.20 16.04
CA SER A 75 10.30 3.66 16.21
C SER A 75 9.61 4.10 17.50
N GLU A 76 10.39 4.53 18.50
CA GLU A 76 9.91 4.92 19.84
C GLU A 76 8.89 6.06 19.80
N ASN A 77 8.95 6.92 18.77
CA ASN A 77 8.00 8.02 18.56
C ASN A 77 7.06 7.80 17.36
N VAL A 78 7.16 6.65 16.66
CA VAL A 78 6.30 6.32 15.51
C VAL A 78 4.99 5.69 15.97
N VAL A 79 5.02 4.91 17.06
CA VAL A 79 3.79 4.47 17.74
C VAL A 79 3.46 5.51 18.81
N LEU A 80 2.73 6.55 18.42
CA LEU A 80 2.13 7.46 19.38
C LEU A 80 1.30 6.63 20.39
N ILE A 81 1.23 7.06 21.65
CA ILE A 81 0.43 6.37 22.68
C ILE A 81 -1.01 6.12 22.19
N GLY A 82 -1.57 7.09 21.45
CA GLY A 82 -2.88 6.96 20.82
C GLY A 82 -2.96 5.84 19.77
N THR A 83 -1.88 5.53 19.06
CA THR A 83 -1.82 4.42 18.10
C THR A 83 -1.89 3.06 18.80
N HIS A 84 -1.23 2.91 19.95
CA HIS A 84 -1.31 1.67 20.72
C HIS A 84 -2.71 1.45 21.32
N GLU A 85 -3.31 2.51 21.87
CA GLU A 85 -4.70 2.47 22.34
C GLU A 85 -5.68 2.13 21.21
N GLU A 86 -5.47 2.71 20.04
CA GLU A 86 -6.27 2.46 18.85
C GLU A 86 -6.13 1.01 18.37
N TYR A 87 -4.91 0.45 18.34
CA TYR A 87 -4.72 -0.97 18.01
C TYR A 87 -5.42 -1.89 19.02
N ASN A 88 -5.35 -1.59 20.31
CA ASN A 88 -6.07 -2.36 21.32
C ASN A 88 -7.59 -2.27 21.15
N ARG A 89 -8.10 -1.08 20.82
CA ARG A 89 -9.51 -0.85 20.54
C ARG A 89 -9.98 -1.64 19.32
N LEU A 90 -9.23 -1.55 18.22
CA LEU A 90 -9.49 -2.27 16.97
C LEU A 90 -9.43 -3.79 17.18
N TRP A 91 -8.43 -4.27 17.91
CA TRP A 91 -8.30 -5.68 18.26
C TRP A 91 -9.51 -6.17 19.05
N ARG A 92 -9.94 -5.45 20.09
CA ARG A 92 -11.14 -5.80 20.86
C ARG A 92 -12.39 -5.93 19.98
N GLN A 93 -12.61 -4.97 19.08
CA GLN A 93 -13.74 -5.00 18.14
C GLN A 93 -13.67 -6.21 17.21
N PHE A 94 -12.48 -6.57 16.73
CA PHE A 94 -12.30 -7.76 15.91
C PHE A 94 -12.60 -9.05 16.69
N LYS A 95 -12.15 -9.15 17.95
CA LYS A 95 -12.48 -10.30 18.81
C LYS A 95 -13.98 -10.48 19.00
N GLU A 96 -14.69 -9.39 19.28
CA GLU A 96 -16.15 -9.39 19.40
C GLU A 96 -16.84 -9.80 18.07
N PHE A 97 -16.35 -9.29 16.95
CA PHE A 97 -16.84 -9.63 15.61
C PHE A 97 -16.69 -11.12 15.30
N THR A 98 -15.52 -11.71 15.57
CA THR A 98 -15.26 -13.12 15.32
C THR A 98 -16.11 -14.04 16.19
N ALA A 99 -16.40 -13.64 17.44
CA ALA A 99 -17.34 -14.35 18.31
C ALA A 99 -18.79 -14.23 17.80
N ARG A 100 -19.20 -13.04 17.34
CA ARG A 100 -20.53 -12.79 16.78
C ARG A 100 -20.83 -13.63 15.55
N LEU A 101 -19.85 -13.84 14.67
CA LEU A 101 -19.98 -14.71 13.50
C LEU A 101 -19.81 -16.21 13.81
N GLY A 102 -19.46 -16.56 15.05
CA GLY A 102 -19.27 -17.94 15.48
C GLY A 102 -17.97 -18.59 14.98
N TYR A 103 -16.99 -17.79 14.53
CA TYR A 103 -15.65 -18.31 14.22
C TYR A 103 -14.92 -18.77 15.47
N VAL A 104 -15.20 -18.10 16.59
CA VAL A 104 -14.75 -18.47 17.94
C VAL A 104 -15.95 -18.51 18.89
N LYS A 105 -15.87 -19.26 20.00
CA LYS A 105 -16.98 -19.36 20.96
C LYS A 105 -17.02 -18.16 21.90
N GLN A 106 -15.84 -17.70 22.31
CA GLN A 106 -15.65 -16.49 23.10
C GLN A 106 -14.61 -15.59 22.43
N PRO A 107 -14.69 -14.25 22.60
CA PRO A 107 -13.74 -13.31 22.01
C PRO A 107 -12.27 -13.66 22.33
N ASP A 108 -12.00 -14.13 23.56
CA ASP A 108 -10.65 -14.44 24.01
C ASP A 108 -10.10 -15.78 23.51
N ASP A 109 -10.94 -16.65 22.93
CA ASP A 109 -10.49 -17.92 22.35
C ASP A 109 -9.52 -17.67 21.18
N ILE A 110 -9.59 -16.49 20.54
CA ILE A 110 -8.70 -16.13 19.43
C ILE A 110 -7.22 -16.08 19.86
N GLU A 111 -6.96 -15.75 21.13
CA GLU A 111 -5.61 -15.68 21.70
C GLU A 111 -5.00 -17.09 21.85
N THR A 112 -5.84 -18.13 21.91
CA THR A 112 -5.40 -19.53 22.03
C THR A 112 -4.77 -20.06 20.75
N TYR A 113 -5.04 -19.42 19.61
CA TYR A 113 -4.46 -19.84 18.33
C TYR A 113 -2.94 -19.66 18.32
N GLY A 114 -2.39 -18.62 18.97
CA GLY A 114 -0.95 -18.41 19.09
C GLY A 114 -0.20 -18.60 17.76
N LYS A 115 0.55 -19.71 17.62
CA LYS A 115 1.28 -20.08 16.38
C LYS A 115 0.44 -20.86 15.36
N ASN A 116 -0.71 -21.41 15.75
CA ASN A 116 -1.61 -22.23 14.96
C ASN A 116 -2.83 -21.41 14.50
N VAL A 117 -2.55 -20.31 13.80
CA VAL A 117 -3.59 -19.45 13.24
C VAL A 117 -4.35 -20.22 12.13
N PRO A 118 -5.69 -20.24 12.14
CA PRO A 118 -6.47 -20.91 11.09
C PRO A 118 -6.17 -20.34 9.71
N ALA A 119 -6.16 -21.20 8.68
CA ALA A 119 -5.95 -20.74 7.29
C ALA A 119 -7.01 -19.74 6.81
N ALA A 120 -8.22 -19.77 7.40
CA ALA A 120 -9.30 -18.84 7.11
C ALA A 120 -9.16 -17.49 7.84
N PHE A 121 -8.19 -17.32 8.74
CA PHE A 121 -8.03 -16.11 9.54
C PHE A 121 -7.85 -14.82 8.72
N PRO A 122 -7.06 -14.80 7.62
CA PRO A 122 -6.99 -13.63 6.75
C PRO A 122 -8.37 -13.25 6.16
N GLN A 123 -9.19 -14.24 5.83
CA GLN A 123 -10.54 -14.02 5.31
C GLN A 123 -11.44 -13.37 6.38
N TRP A 124 -11.33 -13.78 7.64
CA TRP A 124 -12.09 -13.17 8.74
C TRP A 124 -11.75 -11.68 8.91
N ILE A 125 -10.48 -11.32 8.77
CA ILE A 125 -10.01 -9.93 8.79
C ILE A 125 -10.62 -9.16 7.61
N SER A 126 -10.58 -9.71 6.40
CA SER A 126 -11.16 -9.05 5.23
C SER A 126 -12.65 -8.76 5.42
N ILE A 127 -13.42 -9.73 5.92
CA ILE A 127 -14.85 -9.55 6.19
C ILE A 127 -15.05 -8.48 7.27
N TRP A 128 -14.23 -8.47 8.34
CA TRP A 128 -14.33 -7.45 9.38
C TRP A 128 -14.05 -6.03 8.86
N ILE A 129 -13.07 -5.87 7.97
CA ILE A 129 -12.77 -4.59 7.32
C ILE A 129 -13.96 -4.13 6.45
N MET A 130 -14.63 -5.07 5.76
CA MET A 130 -15.79 -4.77 4.91
C MET A 130 -17.11 -4.57 5.68
N ASP A 131 -17.20 -5.03 6.92
CA ASP A 131 -18.39 -4.84 7.81
C ASP A 131 -18.42 -3.45 8.46
N LYS A 132 -17.31 -2.70 8.39
CA LYS A 132 -17.20 -1.33 8.89
C LYS A 132 -17.60 -0.30 7.85
#